data_AF-A0A1B6CSX7-F1
#
_entry.id   AF-A0A1B6CSX7-F1
#
_cell.length_a   1.000
_cell.length_b   1.000
_cell.length_c   1.000
_cell.angle_alpha   90.00
_cell.angle_beta   90.00
_cell.angle_gamma   90.00
#
_symmetry.space_group_name_H-M   'P 1'
#
loop_
_entity.id
_entity.type
_entity.pdbx_description
1 polymer ?
#
loop_
_entity_poly.entity_id
_entity_poly.type
_entity_poly.pdbx_seq_one_letter_code
_entity_poly.pdbx_strand_id
1 'polypeptide(L)'
;NPADIPSRSLTPGELLNNTLWWNEPPWLQELDNTWPLQQADIIFNLPEMKLVKPTSALVCEINHPYSLLDPSNFSTLRRLKATTAYCYRFINNSSSDNKQVDLDRRQQPTTRAASRNKGWKPTAIIMDLHPGADGKSRVATVRTPTGVYKRAINKLCPLPIDN
;
A
#
# COMPACT_ATOMS: atom_id res chain seq x y z
N ASN A 1 -0.95 24.18 26.72
CA ASN A 1 -1.79 23.72 25.60
C ASN A 1 -3.22 24.12 25.91
N PRO A 2 -3.90 24.91 25.05
CA PRO A 2 -5.29 25.34 25.29
C PRO A 2 -6.23 24.15 25.52
N ALA A 3 -5.96 22.98 24.95
CA ALA A 3 -6.76 21.78 25.18
C ALA A 3 -6.67 21.22 26.63
N ASP A 4 -5.70 21.65 27.43
CA ASP A 4 -5.54 21.22 28.83
C ASP A 4 -6.33 22.10 29.82
N ILE A 5 -6.92 23.20 29.36
CA ILE A 5 -7.71 24.13 30.18
C ILE A 5 -8.89 23.41 30.87
N PRO A 6 -9.75 22.64 30.18
CA PRO A 6 -10.84 21.92 30.83
C PRO A 6 -10.38 20.82 31.80
N SER A 7 -9.19 20.25 31.64
CA SER A 7 -8.65 19.23 32.54
C SER A 7 -8.01 19.81 33.82
N ARG A 8 -7.86 21.14 33.90
CA ARG A 8 -7.27 21.86 35.05
C ARG A 8 -8.29 22.44 36.02
N SER A 9 -9.51 21.89 36.04
CA SER A 9 -10.56 22.24 37.00
C SER A 9 -11.13 23.66 36.87
N LEU A 10 -11.24 24.17 35.64
CA LEU A 10 -11.96 25.42 35.38
C LEU A 10 -13.45 25.20 35.42
N THR A 11 -14.17 26.11 36.07
CA THR A 11 -15.63 26.08 36.06
C THR A 11 -16.16 26.53 34.68
N PRO A 12 -17.38 26.12 34.27
CA PRO A 12 -17.94 26.53 32.98
C PRO A 12 -18.02 28.05 32.77
N GLY A 13 -18.24 28.81 33.84
CA GLY A 13 -18.28 30.28 33.79
C GLY A 13 -16.91 30.92 33.56
N GLU A 14 -15.85 30.36 34.14
CA GLU A 14 -14.47 30.81 33.91
C GLU A 14 -13.97 30.42 32.52
N LEU A 15 -14.43 29.27 31.99
CA LEU A 15 -14.12 28.82 30.63
C LEU A 15 -14.69 29.78 29.56
N LEU A 16 -15.89 30.30 29.76
CA LEU A 16 -16.51 31.26 28.84
C LEU A 16 -15.69 32.54 28.68
N ASN A 17 -15.03 32.99 29.75
CA ASN A 17 -14.19 34.19 29.73
C ASN A 17 -12.72 33.89 29.36
N ASN A 18 -12.37 32.64 29.05
CA ASN A 18 -10.99 32.26 28.79
C ASN A 18 -10.60 32.56 27.33
N THR A 19 -9.83 33.62 27.13
CA THR A 19 -9.34 34.01 25.81
C THR A 19 -8.42 32.98 25.17
N LEU A 20 -7.65 32.23 25.96
CA LEU A 20 -6.70 31.23 25.44
C LEU A 20 -7.39 29.95 24.98
N TRP A 21 -8.60 29.64 25.48
CA TRP A 21 -9.41 28.52 25.00
C TRP A 21 -10.09 28.82 23.65
N TRP A 22 -10.61 30.03 23.50
CA TRP A 22 -11.37 30.43 22.30
C TRP A 22 -10.51 30.99 21.17
N ASN A 23 -9.30 31.47 21.47
CA ASN A 23 -8.39 32.04 20.47
C ASN A 23 -7.18 31.12 20.24
N GLU A 24 -6.69 31.15 19.01
CA GLU A 24 -5.44 30.51 18.66
C GLU A 24 -4.27 31.22 19.35
N PRO A 25 -3.19 30.49 19.70
CA PRO A 25 -1.96 31.13 20.15
C PRO A 25 -1.45 32.11 19.08
N PRO A 26 -0.91 33.28 19.44
CA PRO A 26 -0.47 34.29 18.47
C PRO A 26 0.46 33.75 17.39
N TRP A 27 1.36 32.83 17.76
CA TRP A 27 2.30 32.19 16.85
C TRP A 27 1.65 31.26 15.81
N LEU A 28 0.41 30.82 16.01
CA LEU A 28 -0.32 30.01 15.01
C LEU A 28 -0.90 30.88 13.89
N GLN A 29 -1.10 32.18 14.14
CA GLN A 29 -1.61 33.15 13.17
C GLN A 29 -0.50 33.80 12.33
N GLU A 30 0.76 33.61 12.74
CA GLU A 30 1.95 34.13 12.06
C GLU A 30 2.55 33.10 11.08
N LEU A 31 3.46 33.54 10.22
CA LEU A 31 4.16 32.67 9.24
C LEU A 31 4.88 31.51 9.94
N ASP A 32 4.96 30.35 9.30
CA ASP A 32 5.55 29.10 9.83
C ASP A 32 6.95 29.27 10.44
N ASN A 33 7.71 30.28 10.01
CA ASN A 33 9.06 30.59 10.52
C ASN A 33 9.08 31.28 11.89
N THR A 34 7.93 31.72 12.41
CA THR A 34 7.77 32.33 13.75
C THR A 34 7.33 31.33 14.81
N TRP A 35 6.99 30.11 14.40
CA TRP A 35 6.59 29.07 15.32
C TRP A 35 7.75 28.78 16.27
N PRO A 36 7.48 28.55 17.57
CA PRO A 36 8.53 28.12 18.48
C PRO A 36 9.08 26.81 17.94
N LEU A 37 10.29 26.84 17.37
CA LEU A 37 11.04 25.65 17.04
C LEU A 37 11.13 24.90 18.36
N GLN A 38 10.42 23.78 18.44
CA GLN A 38 10.46 22.93 19.62
C GLN A 38 11.88 22.38 19.66
N GLN A 39 12.77 23.13 20.31
CA GLN A 39 14.04 22.62 20.78
C GLN A 39 13.61 21.53 21.75
N ALA A 40 13.53 20.32 21.22
CA ALA A 40 13.31 19.12 21.99
C ALA A 40 14.58 18.95 22.82
N ASP A 41 14.73 19.80 23.84
CA ASP A 41 15.56 19.49 24.98
C ASP A 41 14.97 18.19 25.46
N ILE A 42 15.69 17.11 25.18
CA ILE A 42 15.30 15.78 25.58
C ILE A 42 15.49 15.78 27.10
N ILE A 43 14.51 16.29 27.83
CA ILE A 43 14.46 16.22 29.29
C ILE A 43 14.18 14.75 29.60
N PHE A 44 15.26 13.97 29.69
CA PHE A 44 15.28 12.52 29.86
C PHE A 44 14.76 12.01 31.22
N ASN A 45 14.11 12.85 32.04
CA ASN A 45 13.77 12.50 33.42
C ASN A 45 12.32 12.86 33.80
N LEU A 46 11.32 12.44 33.01
CA LEU A 46 9.95 12.30 33.52
C LEU A 46 9.53 10.82 33.51
N PRO A 47 9.12 10.25 34.66
CA PRO A 47 8.83 8.81 34.79
C PRO A 47 7.71 8.28 33.86
N GLU A 48 6.85 9.15 33.35
CA GLU A 48 5.64 8.78 32.60
C GLU A 48 5.77 8.97 31.08
N MET A 49 6.91 9.44 30.57
CA MET A 49 7.09 9.61 29.13
C MET A 49 7.37 8.26 28.45
N LYS A 50 6.37 7.72 27.73
CA LYS A 50 6.65 6.69 26.73
C LYS A 50 7.64 7.28 25.73
N LEU A 51 8.78 6.62 25.54
CA LEU A 51 9.76 6.96 24.50
C LEU A 51 9.02 7.12 23.17
N VAL A 52 8.82 8.37 22.75
CA VAL A 52 8.31 8.67 21.41
C VAL A 52 9.43 8.27 20.47
N LYS A 53 9.34 7.07 19.91
CA LYS A 53 10.22 6.68 18.81
C LYS A 53 10.03 7.72 17.72
N PRO A 54 11.10 8.37 17.21
CA PRO A 54 10.97 9.31 16.10
C PRO A 54 10.31 8.55 14.96
N THR A 55 9.05 8.87 14.71
CA THR A 55 8.31 8.33 13.57
C THR A 55 8.64 9.26 12.43
N SER A 56 9.67 8.93 11.67
CA SER A 56 10.00 9.65 10.45
C SER A 56 8.84 9.48 9.47
N ALA A 57 8.06 10.55 9.25
CA ALA A 57 7.11 10.60 8.17
C ALA A 57 7.91 10.81 6.88
N LEU A 58 7.92 9.81 6.00
CA LEU A 58 8.41 9.99 4.63
C LEU A 58 7.40 10.86 3.88
N VAL A 59 7.72 12.13 3.67
CA VAL A 59 6.99 13.00 2.74
C VAL A 59 7.59 12.73 1.35
N CYS A 60 6.81 12.15 0.45
CA CYS A 60 7.20 11.97 -0.94
C CYS A 60 6.34 12.87 -1.82
N GLU A 61 6.98 13.76 -2.57
CA GLU A 61 6.33 14.56 -3.60
C GLU A 61 6.17 13.68 -4.85
N ILE A 62 4.94 13.26 -5.14
CA ILE A 62 4.66 12.35 -6.27
C ILE A 62 4.60 13.16 -7.57
N ASN A 63 5.76 13.53 -8.10
CA ASN A 63 5.90 14.18 -9.42
C ASN A 63 5.97 13.14 -10.56
N HIS A 64 5.03 12.19 -10.59
CA HIS A 64 4.92 11.27 -11.73
C HIS A 64 3.52 11.35 -12.35
N PRO A 65 3.39 11.69 -13.65
CA PRO A 65 2.09 11.86 -14.33
C PRO A 65 1.26 10.57 -14.45
N TYR A 66 1.80 9.44 -14.00
CA TYR A 66 1.15 8.13 -14.02
C TYR A 66 1.37 7.43 -12.68
N SER A 67 0.54 7.76 -11.68
CA SER A 67 0.50 6.94 -10.48
C SER A 67 -0.09 5.58 -10.84
N LEU A 68 0.67 4.51 -10.61
CA LEU A 68 0.25 3.11 -10.80
C LEU A 68 -1.06 2.79 -10.05
N LEU A 69 -1.35 3.57 -9.00
CA LEU A 69 -2.58 3.55 -8.22
C LEU A 69 -3.00 5.01 -7.94
N ASP A 70 -4.02 5.49 -8.63
CA ASP A 70 -4.66 6.76 -8.29
C ASP A 70 -5.66 6.54 -7.13
N PRO A 71 -5.46 7.16 -5.95
CA PRO A 71 -6.36 7.03 -4.81
C PRO A 71 -7.81 7.44 -5.12
N SER A 72 -8.02 8.36 -6.07
CA SER A 72 -9.35 8.87 -6.44
C SER A 72 -10.27 7.77 -7.03
N ASN A 73 -9.67 6.73 -7.60
CA ASN A 73 -10.40 5.60 -8.21
C ASN A 73 -10.91 4.57 -7.18
N PHE A 74 -10.66 4.77 -5.89
CA PHE A 74 -11.04 3.82 -4.84
C PHE A 74 -12.09 4.41 -3.90
N SER A 75 -13.26 3.76 -3.85
CA SER A 75 -14.38 4.19 -2.99
C SER A 75 -14.10 4.04 -1.49
N THR A 76 -13.07 3.29 -1.08
CA THR A 76 -12.70 3.11 0.33
C THR A 76 -11.20 2.89 0.50
N LEU A 77 -10.66 3.34 1.64
CA LEU A 77 -9.28 3.08 2.04
C LEU A 77 -8.96 1.58 2.11
N ARG A 78 -9.93 0.73 2.48
CA ARG A 78 -9.77 -0.73 2.51
C ARG A 78 -9.44 -1.29 1.12
N ARG A 79 -10.13 -0.82 0.07
CA ARG A 79 -9.88 -1.25 -1.32
C ARG A 79 -8.53 -0.76 -1.82
N LEU A 80 -8.16 0.48 -1.49
CA LEU A 80 -6.84 1.02 -1.80
C LEU A 80 -5.76 0.14 -1.16
N LYS A 81 -5.81 -0.06 0.17
CA LYS A 81 -4.85 -0.91 0.91
C LYS A 81 -4.73 -2.32 0.33
N ALA A 82 -5.87 -2.96 0.02
CA ALA A 82 -5.87 -4.30 -0.55
C ALA A 82 -5.21 -4.35 -1.94
N THR A 83 -5.47 -3.34 -2.78
CA THR A 83 -4.91 -3.25 -4.13
C THR A 83 -3.42 -2.95 -4.06
N THR A 84 -2.99 -1.99 -3.22
CA THR A 84 -1.57 -1.70 -2.97
C THR A 84 -0.81 -2.93 -2.48
N ALA A 85 -1.36 -3.66 -1.50
CA ALA A 85 -0.76 -4.90 -1.01
C ALA A 85 -0.64 -5.98 -2.10
N TYR A 86 -1.63 -6.07 -3.01
CA TYR A 86 -1.55 -6.99 -4.14
C TYR A 86 -0.47 -6.58 -5.13
N CYS A 87 -0.34 -5.30 -5.47
CA CYS A 87 0.74 -4.79 -6.32
C CYS A 87 2.11 -5.12 -5.73
N TYR A 88 2.30 -4.89 -4.43
CA TYR A 88 3.56 -5.22 -3.74
C TYR A 88 3.84 -6.73 -3.78
N ARG A 89 2.84 -7.57 -3.48
CA ARG A 89 2.98 -9.04 -3.59
C ARG A 89 3.31 -9.47 -5.01
N PHE A 90 2.71 -8.82 -6.01
CA PHE A 90 2.97 -9.13 -7.40
C PHE A 90 4.42 -8.84 -7.76
N ILE A 91 4.91 -7.64 -7.46
CA ILE A 91 6.30 -7.22 -7.71
C ILE A 91 7.27 -8.22 -7.06
N ASN A 92 7.12 -8.48 -5.75
CA ASN A 92 8.01 -9.39 -5.02
C ASN A 92 8.00 -10.82 -5.54
N ASN A 93 6.87 -11.28 -6.09
CA ASN A 93 6.76 -12.63 -6.66
C ASN A 93 7.21 -12.70 -8.13
N SER A 94 7.42 -11.56 -8.78
CA SER A 94 7.81 -11.46 -10.19
C SER A 94 9.31 -11.26 -10.40
N SER A 95 10.03 -10.83 -9.38
CA SER A 95 11.49 -10.67 -9.41
C SER A 95 12.21 -12.02 -9.42
N SER A 96 13.22 -12.16 -10.29
CA SER A 96 13.86 -13.44 -10.64
C SER A 96 14.71 -14.08 -9.53
N ASP A 97 14.90 -13.43 -8.38
CA ASP A 97 15.78 -13.90 -7.29
C ASP A 97 15.29 -15.16 -6.57
N ASN A 98 14.02 -15.53 -6.71
CA ASN A 98 13.46 -16.69 -6.00
C ASN A 98 13.59 -18.03 -6.78
N LYS A 99 14.46 -18.10 -7.80
CA LYS A 99 14.60 -19.28 -8.68
C LYS A 99 15.58 -20.33 -8.18
N GLN A 100 16.54 -20.00 -7.32
CA GLN A 100 17.58 -20.95 -6.86
C GLN A 100 17.05 -21.99 -5.85
N VAL A 101 16.10 -21.62 -4.99
CA VAL A 101 15.54 -22.54 -3.97
C VAL A 101 14.61 -23.61 -4.58
N ASP A 102 14.10 -23.38 -5.80
CA ASP A 102 13.09 -24.24 -6.44
C ASP A 102 13.68 -25.33 -7.34
N LEU A 103 15.01 -25.34 -7.58
CA LEU A 103 15.69 -26.37 -8.39
C LEU A 103 16.11 -27.60 -7.58
N ASP A 104 16.56 -27.42 -6.33
CA ASP A 104 16.93 -28.53 -5.45
C ASP A 104 15.73 -29.39 -5.02
N ARG A 105 14.55 -28.77 -4.89
CA ARG A 105 13.32 -29.47 -4.48
C ARG A 105 12.73 -30.38 -5.56
N ARG A 106 13.18 -30.26 -6.83
CA ARG A 106 12.67 -31.05 -7.96
C ARG A 106 13.29 -32.44 -8.11
N GLN A 107 14.34 -32.77 -7.34
CA GLN A 107 15.04 -34.04 -7.46
C GLN A 107 14.53 -35.16 -6.53
N GLN A 108 13.45 -34.94 -5.76
CA GLN A 108 12.86 -36.01 -4.94
C GLN A 108 11.61 -36.61 -5.58
N PRO A 109 11.59 -37.93 -5.88
CA PRO A 109 10.42 -38.59 -6.42
C PRO A 109 9.41 -38.84 -5.30
N THR A 110 8.33 -38.07 -5.25
CA THR A 110 7.19 -38.40 -4.38
C THR A 110 5.95 -38.66 -5.21
N THR A 111 5.49 -39.90 -5.11
CA THR A 111 4.23 -40.40 -5.61
C THR A 111 3.06 -39.72 -4.88
N ARG A 112 2.04 -39.34 -5.67
CA ARG A 112 0.69 -38.81 -5.32
C ARG A 112 0.51 -37.30 -5.44
N ALA A 113 -0.42 -37.00 -6.37
CA ALA A 113 -1.23 -35.80 -6.51
C ALA A 113 -0.47 -34.47 -6.65
N ALA A 114 -0.54 -33.92 -7.87
CA ALA A 114 -0.07 -32.60 -8.26
C ALA A 114 -0.52 -31.50 -7.26
N SER A 115 0.32 -31.25 -6.26
CA SER A 115 0.18 -30.13 -5.34
C SER A 115 0.59 -28.85 -6.06
N ARG A 116 -0.39 -28.26 -6.75
CA ARG A 116 -0.62 -26.82 -6.95
C ARG A 116 0.62 -25.93 -6.75
N ASN A 117 1.40 -25.72 -7.81
CA ASN A 117 2.35 -24.62 -7.86
C ASN A 117 1.58 -23.28 -7.76
N LYS A 118 1.55 -22.70 -6.55
CA LYS A 118 1.00 -21.36 -6.23
C LYS A 118 1.99 -20.25 -6.62
N GLY A 119 2.60 -20.34 -7.79
CA GLY A 119 3.45 -19.29 -8.36
C GLY A 119 2.73 -18.58 -9.50
N TRP A 120 2.89 -17.25 -9.59
CA TRP A 120 2.41 -16.47 -10.73
C TRP A 120 3.09 -17.01 -12.01
N LYS A 121 2.30 -17.28 -13.06
CA LYS A 121 2.84 -17.85 -14.31
C LYS A 121 3.41 -16.74 -15.21
N PRO A 122 4.47 -17.04 -15.97
CA PRO A 122 5.22 -16.06 -16.77
C PRO A 122 4.38 -15.42 -17.89
N THR A 123 4.89 -14.31 -18.44
CA THR A 123 4.40 -13.65 -19.67
C THR A 123 4.06 -14.68 -20.73
N ALA A 124 2.91 -14.50 -21.37
CA ALA A 124 2.36 -15.48 -22.31
C ALA A 124 1.79 -14.79 -23.54
N ILE A 125 1.90 -15.45 -24.69
CA ILE A 125 1.31 -15.00 -25.96
C ILE A 125 -0.02 -15.73 -26.17
N ILE A 126 -1.07 -15.00 -26.52
CA ILE A 126 -2.36 -15.59 -26.92
C ILE A 126 -2.18 -16.20 -28.30
N MET A 127 -2.44 -17.51 -28.40
CA MET A 127 -2.44 -18.22 -29.68
C MET A 127 -3.82 -18.26 -30.31
N ASP A 128 -4.83 -18.70 -29.55
CA ASP A 128 -6.20 -18.87 -30.03
C ASP A 128 -7.20 -18.42 -28.97
N LEU A 129 -8.34 -17.90 -29.45
CA LEU A 129 -9.51 -17.59 -28.63
C LEU A 129 -10.61 -18.63 -28.91
N HIS A 130 -11.29 -19.08 -27.85
CA HIS A 130 -12.38 -20.06 -27.96
C HIS A 130 -13.71 -19.37 -27.65
N PRO A 131 -14.41 -18.82 -28.67
CA PRO A 131 -15.72 -18.21 -28.49
C PRO A 131 -16.80 -19.24 -28.18
N GLY A 132 -17.72 -18.90 -27.28
CA GLY A 132 -18.93 -19.68 -27.04
C GLY A 132 -20.00 -19.44 -28.11
N ALA A 133 -21.16 -20.09 -27.94
CA ALA A 133 -22.33 -19.89 -28.80
C ALA A 133 -22.84 -18.44 -28.82
N ASP A 134 -22.51 -17.66 -27.78
CA ASP A 134 -22.79 -16.23 -27.65
C ASP A 134 -21.71 -15.32 -28.30
N GLY A 135 -20.73 -15.90 -29.00
CA GLY A 135 -19.61 -15.20 -29.62
C GLY A 135 -18.56 -14.69 -28.62
N LYS A 136 -18.75 -14.89 -27.31
CA LYS A 136 -17.84 -14.40 -26.28
C LYS A 136 -16.79 -15.45 -25.95
N SER A 137 -15.52 -15.06 -26.05
CA SER A 137 -14.42 -15.92 -25.62
C SER A 137 -14.27 -15.85 -24.10
N ARG A 138 -14.29 -17.01 -23.43
CA ARG A 138 -14.03 -17.12 -21.98
C ARG A 138 -12.73 -17.85 -21.69
N VAL A 139 -12.19 -18.54 -22.69
CA VAL A 139 -10.97 -19.33 -22.63
C VAL A 139 -10.09 -18.99 -23.82
N ALA A 140 -8.79 -18.87 -23.57
CA ALA A 140 -7.77 -18.68 -24.58
C ALA A 140 -6.70 -19.79 -24.47
N THR A 141 -6.14 -20.21 -25.61
CA THR A 141 -4.90 -20.99 -25.64
C THR A 141 -3.73 -20.01 -25.50
N VAL A 142 -2.89 -20.21 -24.48
CA VAL A 142 -1.72 -19.36 -24.23
C VAL A 142 -0.43 -20.15 -24.35
N ARG A 143 0.58 -19.53 -24.98
CA ARG A 143 1.96 -20.04 -25.07
C ARG A 143 2.82 -19.34 -24.04
N THR A 144 3.44 -20.13 -23.16
CA THR A 144 4.47 -19.68 -22.22
C THR A 144 5.80 -20.34 -22.54
N PRO A 145 6.94 -19.85 -22.01
CA PRO A 145 8.24 -20.50 -22.20
C PRO A 145 8.28 -21.97 -21.74
N THR A 146 7.39 -22.36 -20.81
CA THR A 146 7.32 -23.72 -20.26
C THR A 146 6.30 -24.62 -20.96
N GLY A 147 5.56 -24.12 -21.96
CA GLY A 147 4.60 -24.89 -22.74
C GLY A 147 3.31 -24.14 -23.08
N VAL A 148 2.40 -24.86 -23.75
CA VAL A 148 1.11 -24.35 -24.22
C VAL A 148 -0.02 -24.94 -23.36
N TYR A 149 -0.92 -24.10 -22.88
CA TYR A 149 -2.08 -24.56 -22.10
C TYR A 149 -3.28 -23.61 -22.25
N LYS A 150 -4.48 -24.10 -21.92
CA LYS A 150 -5.71 -23.30 -21.91
C LYS A 150 -5.85 -22.52 -20.61
N ARG A 151 -6.27 -21.26 -20.70
CA ARG A 151 -6.49 -20.39 -19.53
C ARG A 151 -7.74 -19.53 -19.70
N ALA A 152 -8.46 -19.32 -18.61
CA ALA A 152 -9.62 -18.44 -18.59
C ALA A 152 -9.20 -16.96 -18.76
N ILE A 153 -9.97 -16.20 -19.53
CA ILE A 153 -9.66 -14.79 -19.84
C ILE A 153 -9.61 -13.92 -18.59
N ASN A 154 -10.48 -14.19 -17.60
CA ASN A 154 -10.46 -13.50 -16.31
C ASN A 154 -9.19 -13.74 -15.46
N LYS A 155 -8.27 -14.59 -15.92
CA LYS A 155 -6.95 -14.84 -15.33
C LYS A 155 -5.80 -14.33 -16.19
N LEU A 156 -6.10 -13.57 -17.25
CA LEU A 156 -5.16 -12.91 -18.13
C LEU A 156 -5.24 -11.39 -17.89
N CYS A 157 -4.11 -10.71 -18.08
CA CYS A 157 -4.02 -9.26 -18.01
C CYS A 157 -3.18 -8.80 -19.21
N PRO A 158 -3.65 -7.82 -20.00
CA PRO A 158 -2.83 -7.25 -21.07
C PRO A 158 -1.58 -6.61 -20.44
N LEU A 159 -0.43 -6.80 -21.09
CA LEU A 159 0.79 -6.10 -20.73
C LEU A 159 0.75 -4.73 -21.42
N PRO A 160 0.92 -3.61 -20.70
CA PRO A 160 1.00 -2.30 -21.32
C PRO A 160 2.34 -2.21 -22.06
N ILE A 161 2.28 -2.41 -23.37
CA ILE A 161 3.38 -2.13 -24.30
C ILE A 161 2.94 -0.97 -25.17
N ASP A 162 3.75 0.08 -25.21
CA ASP A 162 3.58 1.16 -26.17
C ASP A 162 3.90 0.57 -27.56
N ASN A 163 2.98 0.76 -28.51
CA ASN A 163 3.16 0.33 -29.91
C ASN A 163 4.01 1.33 -30.69
#